data_AF-A0A8C3A5C6-F1
#
_entry.id   AF-A0A8C3A5C6-F1
#
_cell.length_a   1.000
_cell.length_b   1.000
_cell.length_c   1.000
_cell.angle_alpha   90.00
_cell.angle_beta   90.00
_cell.angle_gamma   90.00
#
_symmetry.space_group_name_H-M   'P 1'
#
loop_
_entity.id
_entity.type
_entity.pdbx_description
1 polymer ?
#
loop_
_entity_poly.entity_id
_entity_poly.type
_entity_poly.pdbx_seq_one_letter_code
_entity_poly.pdbx_strand_id
1 'polypeptide(L)'
;MARGCLCCLKYMMFIFNLIFWLCGCGLLGVGIWLSVSQGSFATFSPSFPSLSAANMVIAIGAIVMVTGFLGCLGAIKENKCLLLSFFIVLLIILLAELILLILFFVYSDKVSENAKQDLKDGLALYNSENNIGLRNAWNIIQAEWKCCGVIAYTDWHEALKEKVVPDRCCQEHYQNCGHNSTNMFWNRGCFEKVEEWLDDNKHLLGTIGMVILVVQLLGMAFSMTLFHHIHRTGKKYDA
;
A
#
# COMPACT_ATOMS: atom_id res chain seq x y z
N MET A 1 32.02 -10.58 -27.06
CA MET A 1 31.32 -9.48 -26.34
C MET A 1 29.88 -9.83 -25.97
N ALA A 2 29.04 -10.33 -26.88
CA ALA A 2 27.62 -10.62 -26.61
C ALA A 2 27.34 -11.62 -25.46
N ARG A 3 28.15 -12.68 -25.32
CA ARG A 3 27.94 -13.74 -24.30
C ARG A 3 28.17 -13.25 -22.86
N GLY A 4 29.11 -12.32 -22.66
CA GLY A 4 29.39 -11.73 -21.35
C GLY A 4 28.31 -10.75 -20.88
N CYS A 5 27.81 -9.91 -21.79
CA CYS A 5 26.69 -9.00 -21.53
C CYS A 5 25.41 -9.76 -21.13
N LEU A 6 25.12 -10.86 -21.81
CA LEU A 6 23.94 -11.68 -21.51
C LEU A 6 24.04 -12.40 -20.15
N CYS A 7 25.24 -12.82 -19.78
CA CYS A 7 25.51 -13.39 -18.46
C CYS A 7 25.27 -12.33 -17.36
N CYS A 8 25.78 -11.11 -17.58
CA CYS A 8 25.55 -9.98 -16.67
C CYS A 8 24.04 -9.68 -16.51
N LEU A 9 23.29 -9.60 -17.61
CA LEU A 9 21.83 -9.38 -17.58
C LEU A 9 21.10 -10.46 -16.78
N LYS A 10 21.47 -11.73 -16.95
CA LYS A 10 20.88 -12.85 -16.20
C LYS A 10 21.12 -12.71 -14.69
N TYR A 11 22.36 -12.47 -14.27
CA TYR A 11 22.69 -12.35 -12.85
C TYR A 11 22.10 -11.08 -12.23
N MET A 12 22.11 -9.95 -12.94
CA MET A 12 21.45 -8.73 -12.49
C MET A 12 19.95 -8.94 -12.30
N MET A 13 19.28 -9.52 -13.30
CA MET A 13 17.85 -9.84 -13.21
C MET A 13 17.56 -10.78 -12.04
N PHE A 14 18.39 -11.81 -11.81
CA PHE A 14 18.23 -12.71 -10.68
C PHE A 14 18.39 -11.99 -9.33
N ILE A 15 19.46 -11.21 -9.14
CA ILE A 15 19.74 -10.52 -7.88
C ILE A 15 18.63 -9.52 -7.56
N PHE A 16 18.19 -8.71 -8.53
CA PHE A 16 17.09 -7.76 -8.31
C PHE A 16 15.79 -8.47 -7.94
N ASN A 17 15.39 -9.51 -8.69
CA ASN A 17 14.17 -10.24 -8.38
C ASN A 17 14.25 -10.99 -7.04
N LEU A 18 15.45 -11.40 -6.61
CA LEU A 18 15.66 -12.04 -5.30
C LEU A 18 15.43 -11.05 -4.17
N ILE A 19 15.90 -9.80 -4.32
CA ILE A 19 15.63 -8.73 -3.37
C ILE A 19 14.12 -8.47 -3.29
N PHE A 20 13.44 -8.33 -4.44
CA PHE A 20 11.98 -8.16 -4.46
C PHE A 20 11.24 -9.32 -3.80
N TRP A 21 11.67 -10.56 -4.05
CA TRP A 21 11.09 -11.74 -3.41
C TRP A 21 11.23 -11.67 -1.88
N LEU A 22 12.41 -11.36 -1.37
CA LEU A 22 12.65 -11.20 0.07
C LEU A 22 11.82 -10.05 0.67
N CYS A 23 11.74 -8.91 -0.01
CA CYS A 23 10.87 -7.80 0.38
C CYS A 23 9.40 -8.22 0.41
N GLY A 24 8.93 -8.99 -0.58
CA GLY A 24 7.58 -9.53 -0.62
C GLY A 24 7.28 -10.46 0.56
N CYS A 25 8.21 -11.35 0.91
CA CYS A 25 8.09 -12.20 2.10
C CYS A 25 8.04 -11.35 3.39
N GLY A 26 8.85 -10.30 3.49
CA GLY A 26 8.82 -9.37 4.62
C GLY A 26 7.49 -8.64 4.75
N LEU A 27 6.98 -8.06 3.65
CA LEU A 27 5.68 -7.38 3.61
C LEU A 27 4.53 -8.33 3.96
N LEU A 28 4.55 -9.55 3.45
CA LEU A 28 3.58 -10.58 3.82
C LEU A 28 3.63 -10.91 5.31
N GLY A 29 4.83 -11.11 5.87
CA GLY A 29 5.01 -11.38 7.28
C GLY A 29 4.46 -10.25 8.15
N VAL A 30 4.77 -8.99 7.82
CA VAL A 30 4.24 -7.81 8.51
C VAL A 30 2.71 -7.71 8.36
N GLY A 31 2.17 -7.94 7.17
CA GLY A 31 0.73 -7.90 6.92
C GLY A 31 -0.03 -8.96 7.73
N ILE A 32 0.46 -10.20 7.76
CA ILE A 32 -0.10 -11.29 8.56
C ILE A 32 0.01 -10.96 10.06
N TRP A 33 1.17 -10.46 10.50
CA TRP A 33 1.38 -10.05 11.88
C TRP A 33 0.39 -8.97 12.31
N LEU A 34 0.17 -7.93 11.49
CA LEU A 34 -0.80 -6.88 11.75
C LEU A 34 -2.23 -7.42 11.81
N SER A 35 -2.59 -8.31 10.88
CA SER A 35 -3.92 -8.96 10.82
C SER A 35 -4.20 -9.83 12.04
N VAL A 36 -3.19 -10.53 12.57
CA VAL A 36 -3.34 -11.43 13.73
C VAL A 36 -3.24 -10.66 15.05
N SER A 37 -2.24 -9.78 15.21
CA SER A 37 -1.95 -9.12 16.49
C SER A 37 -2.91 -7.98 16.80
N GLN A 38 -3.45 -7.29 15.80
CA GLN A 38 -4.33 -6.14 16.00
C GLN A 38 -5.76 -6.39 15.49
N GLY A 39 -6.08 -7.66 15.17
CA GLY A 39 -7.29 -8.01 14.41
C GLY A 39 -7.26 -7.38 13.01
N SER A 40 -8.43 -7.19 12.39
CA SER A 40 -8.54 -6.40 11.15
C SER A 40 -8.12 -4.95 11.41
N PHE A 41 -6.82 -4.67 11.28
CA PHE A 41 -6.22 -3.36 11.48
C PHE A 41 -6.82 -2.38 10.46
N ALA A 42 -7.53 -1.36 10.93
CA ALA A 42 -8.17 -0.32 10.10
C ALA A 42 -8.93 -0.87 8.88
N THR A 43 -10.11 -1.45 9.12
CA THR A 43 -11.10 -1.73 8.06
C THR A 43 -11.56 -0.39 7.48
N PHE A 44 -11.19 -0.08 6.23
CA PHE A 44 -11.49 1.21 5.60
C PHE A 44 -12.97 1.38 5.28
N SER A 45 -13.72 0.29 5.09
CA SER A 45 -15.15 0.35 4.84
C SER A 45 -15.88 -0.78 5.58
N PRO A 46 -16.90 -0.48 6.41
CA PRO A 46 -17.75 -1.50 7.03
C PRO A 46 -18.46 -2.38 5.99
N SER A 47 -18.65 -1.87 4.76
CA SER A 47 -19.25 -2.60 3.63
C SER A 47 -18.30 -3.63 3.01
N PHE A 48 -16.98 -3.47 3.21
CA PHE A 48 -15.96 -4.40 2.73
C PHE A 48 -14.95 -4.70 3.84
N PRO A 49 -15.27 -5.60 4.78
CA PRO A 49 -14.35 -6.02 5.84
C PRO A 49 -13.04 -6.64 5.33
N SER A 50 -12.99 -6.99 4.04
CA SER A 50 -11.78 -7.43 3.34
C SER A 50 -10.81 -6.28 2.99
N LEU A 51 -11.25 -5.02 2.96
CA LEU A 51 -10.43 -3.83 2.66
C LEU A 51 -9.87 -3.21 3.94
N SER A 52 -9.04 -3.97 4.65
CA SER A 52 -8.22 -3.48 5.75
C SER A 52 -6.83 -3.09 5.24
N ALA A 53 -6.19 -2.10 5.88
CA ALA A 53 -4.80 -1.74 5.60
C ALA A 53 -3.87 -2.98 5.66
N ALA A 54 -4.08 -3.88 6.62
CA ALA A 54 -3.32 -5.13 6.73
C ALA A 54 -3.55 -6.04 5.51
N ASN A 55 -4.79 -6.18 5.05
CA ASN A 55 -5.09 -7.01 3.88
C ASN A 55 -4.51 -6.43 2.58
N MET A 56 -4.45 -5.10 2.44
CA MET A 56 -3.75 -4.47 1.32
C MET A 56 -2.25 -4.75 1.35
N VAL A 57 -1.61 -4.65 2.53
CA VAL A 57 -0.18 -5.01 2.70
C VAL A 57 0.06 -6.49 2.38
N ILE A 58 -0.83 -7.39 2.80
CA ILE A 58 -0.77 -8.82 2.44
C ILE A 58 -0.88 -8.99 0.93
N ALA A 59 -1.87 -8.35 0.28
CA ALA A 59 -2.07 -8.47 -1.16
C ALA A 59 -0.87 -7.95 -1.97
N ILE A 60 -0.36 -6.77 -1.62
CA ILE A 60 0.84 -6.18 -2.25
C ILE A 60 2.04 -7.10 -2.03
N GLY A 61 2.26 -7.56 -0.79
CA GLY A 61 3.34 -8.48 -0.45
C GLY A 61 3.27 -9.78 -1.25
N ALA A 62 2.08 -10.36 -1.42
CA ALA A 62 1.86 -11.56 -2.23
C ALA A 62 2.22 -11.35 -3.70
N ILE A 63 1.76 -10.24 -4.29
CA ILE A 63 2.06 -9.91 -5.69
C ILE A 63 3.57 -9.71 -5.89
N VAL A 64 4.23 -8.98 -5.01
CA VAL A 64 5.68 -8.74 -5.05
C VAL A 64 6.46 -10.05 -4.87
N MET A 65 6.03 -10.91 -3.95
CA MET A 65 6.66 -12.22 -3.73
C MET A 65 6.51 -13.13 -4.97
N VAL A 66 5.30 -13.27 -5.53
CA VAL A 66 5.06 -14.14 -6.69
C VAL A 66 5.81 -13.63 -7.92
N THR A 67 5.79 -12.32 -8.18
CA THR A 67 6.52 -11.72 -9.30
C THR A 67 8.02 -11.91 -9.16
N GLY A 68 8.59 -11.65 -7.98
CA GLY A 68 10.01 -11.88 -7.70
C GLY A 68 10.41 -13.35 -7.86
N PHE A 69 9.57 -14.29 -7.43
CA PHE A 69 9.81 -15.73 -7.59
C PHE A 69 9.82 -16.14 -9.07
N LEU A 70 8.83 -15.70 -9.85
CA LEU A 70 8.76 -15.96 -11.30
C LEU A 70 9.98 -15.38 -12.03
N GLY A 71 10.38 -14.15 -11.70
CA GLY A 71 11.56 -13.50 -12.26
C GLY A 71 12.85 -14.25 -11.94
N CYS A 72 13.02 -14.68 -10.69
CA CYS A 72 14.19 -15.45 -10.25
C CYS A 72 14.30 -16.80 -10.97
N LEU A 73 13.23 -17.60 -10.94
CA LEU A 73 13.23 -18.92 -11.56
C LEU A 73 13.29 -18.83 -13.08
N GLY A 74 12.60 -17.87 -13.69
CA GLY A 74 12.68 -17.61 -15.12
C GLY A 74 14.10 -17.30 -15.57
N ALA A 75 14.82 -16.45 -14.83
CA ALA A 75 16.20 -16.12 -15.13
C ALA A 75 17.16 -17.29 -14.92
N ILE A 76 17.12 -18.00 -13.79
CA ILE A 76 18.05 -19.09 -13.48
C ILE A 76 17.81 -20.32 -14.35
N LYS A 77 16.56 -20.78 -14.44
CA LYS A 77 16.18 -22.01 -15.15
C LYS A 77 16.12 -21.81 -16.66
N GLU A 78 16.26 -20.58 -17.14
CA GLU A 78 16.12 -20.22 -18.56
C GLU A 78 14.80 -20.76 -19.15
N ASN A 79 13.73 -20.75 -18.35
CA ASN A 79 12.43 -21.28 -18.75
C ASN A 79 11.61 -20.19 -19.43
N LYS A 80 11.36 -20.40 -20.73
CA LYS A 80 10.59 -19.49 -21.60
C LYS A 80 9.19 -19.19 -21.05
N CYS A 81 8.48 -20.19 -20.52
CA CYS A 81 7.14 -19.98 -19.97
C CYS A 81 7.19 -19.12 -18.70
N LEU A 82 8.16 -19.33 -17.81
CA LEU A 82 8.29 -18.52 -16.59
C LEU A 82 8.65 -17.06 -16.89
N LEU A 83 9.55 -16.82 -17.86
CA LEU A 83 9.89 -15.47 -18.32
C LEU A 83 8.69 -14.77 -18.97
N LEU A 84 7.93 -15.49 -19.79
CA LEU A 84 6.73 -14.95 -20.40
C LEU A 84 5.64 -14.64 -19.36
N SER A 85 5.41 -15.53 -18.39
CA SER A 85 4.49 -15.27 -17.27
C SER A 85 4.93 -14.05 -16.46
N PHE A 86 6.21 -13.92 -16.13
CA PHE A 86 6.75 -12.75 -15.45
C PHE A 86 6.48 -11.45 -16.24
N PHE A 87 6.72 -11.46 -17.55
CA PHE A 87 6.42 -10.32 -18.42
C PHE A 87 4.93 -9.98 -18.43
N ILE A 88 4.05 -10.97 -18.59
CA ILE A 88 2.60 -10.75 -18.61
C ILE A 88 2.11 -10.18 -17.28
N VAL A 89 2.59 -10.70 -16.14
CA VAL A 89 2.21 -10.17 -14.83
C VAL A 89 2.69 -8.73 -14.66
N LEU A 90 3.94 -8.41 -15.02
CA LEU A 90 4.43 -7.03 -14.98
C LEU A 90 3.63 -6.10 -15.89
N LEU A 91 3.22 -6.56 -17.08
CA LEU A 91 2.39 -5.78 -17.99
C LEU A 91 1.00 -5.51 -17.40
N ILE A 92 0.37 -6.50 -16.77
CA ILE A 92 -0.92 -6.33 -16.09
C ILE A 92 -0.80 -5.32 -14.95
N ILE A 93 0.26 -5.42 -14.13
CA ILE A 93 0.51 -4.47 -13.05
C ILE A 93 0.69 -3.05 -13.62
N LEU A 94 1.45 -2.90 -14.70
CA LEU A 94 1.68 -1.59 -15.32
C LEU A 94 0.37 -0.97 -15.81
N LEU A 95 -0.47 -1.75 -16.47
CA LEU A 95 -1.79 -1.27 -16.94
C LEU A 95 -2.69 -0.91 -15.76
N ALA A 96 -2.68 -1.70 -14.69
CA ALA A 96 -3.44 -1.41 -13.48
C ALA A 96 -2.97 -0.12 -12.79
N GLU A 97 -1.66 0.09 -12.67
CA GLU A 97 -1.08 1.32 -12.11
C GLU A 97 -1.47 2.55 -12.94
N LEU A 98 -1.41 2.47 -14.27
CA LEU A 98 -1.84 3.57 -15.14
C LEU A 98 -3.33 3.87 -14.99
N ILE A 99 -4.18 2.85 -14.94
CA ILE A 99 -5.63 3.02 -14.72
C ILE A 99 -5.89 3.67 -13.37
N LEU A 100 -5.27 3.17 -12.29
CA LEU A 100 -5.43 3.72 -10.95
C LEU A 100 -4.95 5.17 -10.87
N LEU A 101 -3.82 5.48 -11.50
CA LEU A 101 -3.28 6.84 -11.55
C LEU A 101 -4.23 7.79 -12.28
N ILE A 102 -4.76 7.39 -13.44
CA ILE A 102 -5.72 8.19 -14.21
C ILE A 102 -7.01 8.38 -13.41
N LEU A 103 -7.55 7.32 -12.80
CA LEU A 103 -8.76 7.40 -11.98
C LEU A 103 -8.57 8.34 -10.78
N PHE A 104 -7.42 8.24 -10.11
CA PHE A 104 -7.09 9.11 -8.99
C PHE A 104 -7.04 10.59 -9.40
N PHE A 105 -6.40 10.92 -10.53
CA PHE A 105 -6.33 12.29 -11.02
C PHE A 105 -7.65 12.83 -11.58
N VAL A 106 -8.42 12.01 -12.31
CA VAL A 106 -9.68 12.44 -12.93
C VAL A 106 -10.80 12.59 -11.88
N TYR A 107 -10.81 11.72 -10.87
CA TYR A 107 -11.85 11.66 -9.84
C TYR A 107 -11.33 12.11 -8.47
N SER A 108 -10.31 12.96 -8.41
CA SER A 108 -9.66 13.39 -7.15
C SER A 108 -10.67 13.89 -6.11
N ASP A 109 -11.62 14.74 -6.53
CA ASP A 109 -12.64 15.29 -5.63
C ASP A 109 -13.57 14.20 -5.09
N LYS A 110 -13.96 13.25 -5.96
CA LYS A 110 -14.84 12.15 -5.58
C LYS A 110 -14.14 11.14 -4.67
N VAL A 111 -12.86 10.89 -4.92
CA VAL A 111 -12.00 10.05 -4.08
C VAL A 111 -11.84 10.69 -2.71
N SER A 112 -11.59 12.01 -2.65
CA SER A 112 -11.48 12.74 -1.39
C SER A 112 -12.78 12.66 -0.56
N GLU A 113 -13.94 12.91 -1.17
CA GLU A 113 -15.23 12.82 -0.48
C GLU A 113 -15.58 11.39 -0.04
N ASN A 114 -15.34 10.39 -0.90
CA ASN A 114 -15.55 8.99 -0.52
C ASN A 114 -14.63 8.58 0.64
N ALA A 115 -13.36 8.99 0.62
CA ALA A 115 -12.41 8.70 1.68
C ALA A 115 -12.82 9.36 3.01
N LYS A 116 -13.31 10.61 2.98
CA LYS A 116 -13.87 11.26 4.18
C LYS A 116 -15.05 10.48 4.75
N GLN A 117 -15.98 10.05 3.89
CA GLN A 117 -17.15 9.28 4.31
C GLN A 117 -16.75 7.93 4.91
N ASP A 118 -15.87 7.20 4.25
CA ASP A 118 -15.34 5.91 4.72
C ASP A 118 -14.66 6.05 6.10
N LEU A 119 -13.87 7.12 6.29
CA LEU A 119 -13.25 7.42 7.59
C LEU A 119 -14.29 7.77 8.66
N LYS A 120 -15.36 8.50 8.31
CA LYS A 120 -16.47 8.82 9.24
C LYS A 120 -17.23 7.57 9.65
N ASP A 121 -17.51 6.68 8.70
CA ASP A 121 -18.12 5.38 8.99
C ASP A 121 -17.21 4.53 9.92
N GLY A 122 -15.89 4.66 9.75
CA GLY A 122 -14.90 4.10 10.68
C GLY A 122 -14.98 4.68 12.10
N LEU A 123 -15.28 5.97 12.28
CA LEU A 123 -15.47 6.57 13.61
C LEU A 123 -16.66 5.95 14.34
N ALA A 124 -17.76 5.65 13.63
CA ALA A 124 -18.95 5.03 14.21
C ALA A 124 -18.68 3.63 14.80
N LEU A 125 -17.62 2.96 14.33
CA LEU A 125 -17.19 1.64 14.80
C LEU A 125 -16.18 1.69 15.96
N TYR A 126 -15.76 2.88 16.40
CA TYR A 126 -14.68 3.07 17.38
C TYR A 126 -14.91 2.37 18.73
N ASN A 127 -16.16 2.40 19.24
CA ASN A 127 -16.52 1.77 20.52
C ASN A 127 -16.96 0.29 20.38
N SER A 128 -16.90 -0.28 19.18
CA SER A 128 -17.27 -1.68 18.97
C SER A 128 -16.20 -2.62 19.54
N GLU A 129 -16.61 -3.59 20.38
CA GLU A 129 -15.70 -4.53 21.06
C GLU A 129 -14.84 -5.35 20.08
N ASN A 130 -15.33 -5.59 18.87
CA ASN A 130 -14.63 -6.36 17.84
C ASN A 130 -13.59 -5.54 17.03
N ASN A 131 -13.52 -4.22 17.23
CA ASN A 131 -12.72 -3.30 16.40
C ASN A 131 -11.57 -2.64 17.17
N ILE A 132 -10.90 -3.39 18.06
CA ILE A 132 -9.78 -2.90 18.87
C ILE A 132 -8.65 -2.31 17.99
N GLY A 133 -8.35 -2.94 16.84
CA GLY A 133 -7.35 -2.44 15.89
C GLY A 133 -7.70 -1.07 15.30
N LEU A 134 -8.97 -0.87 14.91
CA LEU A 134 -9.46 0.42 14.41
C LEU A 134 -9.40 1.51 15.50
N ARG A 135 -9.80 1.16 16.73
CA ARG A 135 -9.70 2.05 17.90
C ARG A 135 -8.26 2.48 18.17
N ASN A 136 -7.33 1.53 18.14
CA ASN A 136 -5.91 1.81 18.35
C ASN A 136 -5.33 2.67 17.22
N ALA A 137 -5.69 2.40 15.96
CA ALA A 137 -5.27 3.21 14.82
C ALA A 137 -5.71 4.68 14.95
N TRP A 138 -6.99 4.92 15.27
CA TRP A 138 -7.50 6.27 15.54
C TRP A 138 -6.78 6.96 16.68
N ASN A 139 -6.50 6.25 17.77
CA ASN A 139 -5.76 6.81 18.90
C ASN A 139 -4.32 7.19 18.56
N ILE A 140 -3.62 6.36 17.76
CA ILE A 140 -2.25 6.63 17.32
C ILE A 140 -2.22 7.82 16.37
N ILE A 141 -3.07 7.83 15.34
CA ILE A 141 -3.10 8.90 14.33
C ILE A 141 -3.37 10.25 15.00
N GLN A 142 -4.39 10.33 15.84
CA GLN A 142 -4.76 11.58 16.50
C GLN A 142 -3.66 12.10 17.44
N ALA A 143 -3.00 11.19 18.16
CA ALA A 143 -1.91 11.56 19.07
C ALA A 143 -0.66 12.04 18.31
N GLU A 144 -0.30 11.36 17.23
CA GLU A 144 0.94 11.62 16.48
C GLU A 144 0.78 12.82 15.54
N TRP A 145 -0.36 12.94 14.87
CA TRP A 145 -0.63 13.99 13.87
C TRP A 145 -1.31 15.23 14.47
N LYS A 146 -1.59 15.22 15.78
CA LYS A 146 -2.18 16.35 16.52
C LYS A 146 -3.46 16.87 15.84
N CYS A 147 -4.35 15.93 15.56
CA CYS A 147 -5.63 16.16 14.87
C CYS A 147 -6.75 15.45 15.63
N CYS A 148 -8.00 15.81 15.35
CA CYS A 148 -9.16 15.15 15.95
C CYS A 148 -10.32 15.04 14.97
N GLY A 149 -10.86 13.83 14.85
CA GLY A 149 -11.93 13.52 13.89
C GLY A 149 -11.43 13.51 12.44
N VAL A 150 -12.35 13.39 11.48
CA VAL A 150 -12.00 13.34 10.06
C VAL A 150 -11.77 14.75 9.53
N ILE A 151 -12.79 15.59 9.66
CA ILE A 151 -12.82 17.00 9.24
C ILE A 151 -12.66 17.91 10.46
N ALA A 152 -13.30 17.56 11.59
CA ALA A 152 -13.20 18.30 12.84
C ALA A 152 -13.52 17.40 14.05
N TYR A 153 -13.17 17.87 15.25
CA TYR A 153 -13.45 17.15 16.50
C TYR A 153 -14.95 16.85 16.69
N THR A 154 -15.83 17.65 16.10
CA THR A 154 -17.29 17.46 16.16
C THR A 154 -17.77 16.18 15.48
N ASP A 155 -16.97 15.59 14.57
CA ASP A 155 -17.30 14.30 13.95
C ASP A 155 -17.43 13.19 15.02
N TRP A 156 -16.70 13.29 16.13
CA TRP A 156 -16.86 12.37 17.26
C TRP A 156 -18.20 12.52 17.98
N HIS A 157 -18.77 13.72 18.01
CA HIS A 157 -20.07 13.93 18.63
C HIS A 157 -21.18 13.21 17.86
N GLU A 158 -21.06 13.17 16.53
CA GLU A 158 -21.98 12.44 15.66
C GLU A 158 -21.76 10.92 15.79
N ALA A 159 -20.50 10.47 15.76
CA ALA A 159 -20.15 9.05 15.85
C ALA A 159 -20.51 8.42 17.20
N LEU A 160 -20.26 9.12 18.32
CA LEU A 160 -20.50 8.64 19.68
C LEU A 160 -21.88 9.01 20.22
N LYS A 161 -22.62 9.89 19.52
CA LYS A 161 -23.92 10.44 19.94
C LYS A 161 -23.89 11.16 21.30
N GLU A 162 -22.72 11.63 21.70
CA GLU A 162 -22.47 12.35 22.95
C GLU A 162 -21.51 13.52 22.70
N LYS A 163 -21.53 14.57 23.51
CA LYS A 163 -20.60 15.72 23.38
C LYS A 163 -19.22 15.39 23.97
N VAL A 164 -18.62 14.30 23.50
CA VAL A 164 -17.35 13.75 23.99
C VAL A 164 -16.44 13.38 22.83
N VAL A 165 -15.14 13.43 23.07
CA VAL A 165 -14.10 13.00 22.12
C VAL A 165 -13.18 11.96 22.78
N PRO A 166 -12.41 11.16 22.04
CA PRO A 166 -11.37 10.34 22.63
C PRO A 166 -10.29 11.17 23.33
N ASP A 167 -9.73 10.66 24.42
CA ASP A 167 -8.69 11.38 25.20
C ASP A 167 -7.42 11.71 24.40
N ARG A 168 -7.17 11.02 23.28
CA ARG A 168 -6.06 11.33 22.35
C ARG A 168 -6.30 12.59 21.50
N CYS A 169 -7.52 13.13 21.49
CA CYS A 169 -7.84 14.41 20.86
C CYS A 169 -7.48 15.64 21.69
N CYS A 170 -7.23 15.48 22.99
CA CYS A 170 -6.92 16.59 23.87
C CYS A 170 -5.50 17.09 23.62
N GLN A 171 -5.31 18.42 23.68
CA GLN A 171 -3.97 19.01 23.58
C GLN A 171 -3.11 18.65 24.81
N GLU A 172 -3.72 18.70 25.99
CA GLU A 172 -3.15 18.18 27.22
C GLU A 172 -3.76 16.80 27.52
N HIS A 173 -2.93 15.76 27.44
CA HIS A 173 -3.40 14.40 27.62
C HIS A 173 -3.46 14.01 29.10
N TYR A 174 -4.66 13.72 29.58
CA TYR A 174 -4.91 13.10 30.88
C TYR A 174 -6.17 12.24 30.81
N GLN A 175 -6.37 11.37 31.78
CA GLN A 175 -7.49 10.43 31.78
C GLN A 175 -8.84 11.15 31.82
N ASN A 176 -9.74 10.82 30.89
CA ASN A 176 -11.07 11.40 30.71
C ASN A 176 -11.10 12.90 30.31
N CYS A 177 -10.03 13.41 29.72
CA CYS A 177 -10.00 14.79 29.21
C CYS A 177 -11.05 15.03 28.12
N GLY A 178 -11.42 14.01 27.35
CA GLY A 178 -12.38 14.12 26.25
C GLY A 178 -13.84 14.28 26.68
N HIS A 179 -14.15 14.07 27.97
CA HIS A 179 -15.49 14.26 28.53
C HIS A 179 -15.75 15.68 29.05
N ASN A 180 -14.71 16.50 29.18
CA ASN A 180 -14.84 17.88 29.65
C ASN A 180 -14.81 18.86 28.46
N SER A 181 -15.98 19.37 28.08
CA SER A 181 -16.15 20.28 26.94
C SER A 181 -15.47 21.65 27.10
N THR A 182 -14.97 21.97 28.30
CA THR A 182 -14.17 23.19 28.53
C THR A 182 -12.70 23.04 28.13
N ASN A 183 -12.25 21.83 27.81
CA ASN A 183 -10.87 21.56 27.41
C ASN A 183 -10.57 22.00 25.96
N MET A 184 -9.29 22.25 25.69
CA MET A 184 -8.81 22.50 24.34
C MET A 184 -8.55 21.18 23.60
N PHE A 185 -9.30 20.96 22.53
CA PHE A 185 -9.10 19.85 21.61
C PHE A 185 -8.32 20.31 20.38
N TRP A 186 -7.77 19.35 19.63
CA TRP A 186 -7.27 19.65 18.28
C TRP A 186 -8.46 20.00 17.38
N ASN A 187 -8.49 21.25 16.88
CA ASN A 187 -9.59 21.70 16.02
C ASN A 187 -9.46 21.23 14.57
N ARG A 188 -8.26 20.85 14.13
CA ARG A 188 -8.04 20.37 12.77
C ARG A 188 -8.39 18.90 12.62
N GLY A 189 -9.09 18.57 11.54
CA GLY A 189 -9.37 17.20 11.14
C GLY A 189 -8.11 16.46 10.71
N CYS A 190 -8.10 15.15 10.92
CA CYS A 190 -6.99 14.31 10.49
C CYS A 190 -6.89 14.18 8.97
N PHE A 191 -8.01 14.30 8.24
CA PHE A 191 -7.99 14.25 6.78
C PHE A 191 -7.24 15.44 6.17
N GLU A 192 -7.51 16.66 6.67
CA GLU A 192 -6.78 17.87 6.25
C GLU A 192 -5.27 17.71 6.50
N LYS A 193 -4.88 17.13 7.64
CA LYS A 193 -3.46 16.86 7.92
C LYS A 193 -2.83 15.87 6.94
N VAL A 194 -3.58 14.87 6.48
CA VAL A 194 -3.13 13.95 5.43
C VAL A 194 -2.99 14.69 4.09
N GLU A 195 -3.93 15.56 3.72
CA GLU A 195 -3.84 16.37 2.51
C GLU A 195 -2.61 17.30 2.55
N GLU A 196 -2.38 18.01 3.66
CA GLU A 196 -1.19 18.85 3.86
C GLU A 196 0.10 18.02 3.70
N TRP A 197 0.16 16.85 4.34
CA TRP A 197 1.32 15.97 4.23
C TRP A 197 1.54 15.48 2.80
N LEU A 198 0.47 15.12 2.08
CA LEU A 198 0.54 14.70 0.68
C LEU A 198 1.06 15.84 -0.21
N ASP A 199 0.57 17.06 -0.01
CA ASP A 199 1.00 18.22 -0.78
C ASP A 199 2.46 18.60 -0.50
N ASP A 200 2.88 18.55 0.76
CA ASP A 200 4.26 18.80 1.17
C ASP A 200 5.23 17.74 0.62
N ASN A 201 4.78 16.49 0.51
CA ASN A 201 5.60 15.35 0.10
C ASN A 201 5.33 14.86 -1.33
N LYS A 202 4.56 15.59 -2.14
CA LYS A 202 4.19 15.16 -3.51
C LYS A 202 5.39 14.89 -4.41
N HIS A 203 6.48 15.63 -4.23
CA HIS A 203 7.73 15.40 -4.98
C HIS A 203 8.38 14.05 -4.62
N LEU A 204 8.35 13.68 -3.34
CA LEU A 204 8.84 12.40 -2.86
C LEU A 204 7.98 11.25 -3.42
N LEU A 205 6.65 11.35 -3.30
CA LEU A 205 5.71 10.35 -3.82
C LEU A 205 5.83 10.18 -5.33
N GLY A 206 5.91 11.29 -6.07
CA GLY A 206 6.13 11.27 -7.51
C GLY A 206 7.46 10.59 -7.89
N THR A 207 8.53 10.85 -7.13
CA THR A 207 9.83 10.19 -7.35
C THR A 207 9.76 8.69 -7.12
N ILE A 208 9.09 8.25 -6.05
CA ILE A 208 8.89 6.82 -5.76
C ILE A 208 8.12 6.14 -6.91
N GLY A 209 7.02 6.76 -7.37
CA GLY A 209 6.23 6.24 -8.50
C GLY A 209 7.04 6.13 -9.79
N MET A 210 7.85 7.15 -10.11
CA MET A 210 8.72 7.12 -11.29
C MET A 210 9.78 6.01 -11.22
N VAL A 211 10.37 5.77 -10.04
CA VAL A 211 11.32 4.68 -9.84
C VAL A 211 10.64 3.32 -10.06
N ILE A 212 9.45 3.11 -9.51
CA ILE A 212 8.68 1.87 -9.70
C ILE A 212 8.43 1.63 -11.20
N LEU A 213 7.93 2.66 -11.91
CA LEU A 213 7.67 2.60 -13.34
C LEU A 213 8.93 2.21 -14.15
N VAL A 214 10.06 2.86 -13.89
CA VAL A 214 11.32 2.59 -14.59
C VAL A 214 11.80 1.16 -14.31
N VAL A 215 11.75 0.72 -13.05
CA VAL A 215 12.17 -0.65 -12.67
C VAL A 215 11.29 -1.69 -13.36
N GLN A 216 9.99 -1.47 -13.46
CA GLN A 216 9.05 -2.36 -14.12
C GLN A 216 9.32 -2.45 -15.64
N LEU A 217 9.54 -1.31 -16.30
CA LEU A 217 9.90 -1.27 -17.72
C LEU A 217 11.21 -2.00 -17.99
N LEU A 218 12.22 -1.81 -17.14
CA LEU A 218 13.49 -2.54 -17.23
C LEU A 218 13.30 -4.04 -17.02
N GLY A 219 12.50 -4.45 -16.04
CA GLY A 219 12.17 -5.85 -15.80
C GLY A 219 11.51 -6.51 -17.01
N MET A 220 10.57 -5.83 -17.65
CA MET A 220 9.92 -6.29 -18.89
C MET A 220 10.90 -6.38 -20.06
N ALA A 221 11.74 -5.35 -20.25
CA ALA A 221 12.74 -5.33 -21.32
C ALA A 221 13.78 -6.46 -21.16
N PHE A 222 14.26 -6.69 -19.94
CA PHE A 222 15.20 -7.77 -19.64
C PHE A 222 14.56 -9.15 -19.81
N SER A 223 13.32 -9.33 -19.36
CA SER A 223 12.59 -10.59 -19.56
C SER A 223 12.45 -10.93 -21.04
N MET A 224 12.01 -9.98 -21.87
CA MET A 224 11.85 -10.20 -23.33
C MET A 224 13.19 -10.42 -24.04
N THR A 225 14.24 -9.69 -23.64
CA THR A 225 15.58 -9.89 -24.19
C THR A 225 16.10 -11.30 -23.90
N LEU A 226 15.92 -11.78 -22.67
CA LEU A 226 16.34 -13.12 -22.27
C LEU A 226 15.47 -14.20 -22.93
N PHE A 227 14.15 -14.00 -23.00
CA PHE A 227 13.23 -14.90 -23.71
C PHE A 227 13.63 -15.07 -25.18
N HIS A 228 13.88 -13.97 -25.89
CA HIS A 228 14.23 -14.01 -27.30
C HIS A 228 15.57 -14.70 -27.54
N HIS A 229 16.54 -14.47 -26.65
CA HIS A 229 17.81 -15.17 -26.68
C HIS A 229 17.63 -16.69 -26.53
N ILE A 230 16.91 -17.14 -25.48
CA ILE A 230 16.66 -18.56 -25.21
C ILE A 230 15.85 -19.20 -26.37
N HIS A 231 14.92 -18.46 -26.96
CA HIS A 231 14.17 -18.93 -28.12
C HIS A 231 15.08 -19.16 -29.35
N ARG A 232 15.99 -18.22 -29.63
CA ARG A 232 16.95 -18.33 -30.74
C ARG A 232 17.99 -19.43 -30.53
N THR A 233 18.48 -19.64 -29.30
CA THR A 233 19.42 -20.73 -29.02
C THR A 233 18.75 -22.10 -29.12
N GLY A 234 17.51 -22.25 -28.67
CA GLY A 234 16.75 -23.50 -28.85
C GLY A 234 16.57 -23.89 -30.32
N LYS A 235 16.15 -22.95 -31.17
CA LYS A 235 16.01 -23.19 -32.63
C LYS A 235 17.29 -23.61 -33.34
N LYS A 236 18.48 -23.31 -32.79
CA LYS A 236 19.77 -23.72 -33.35
C LYS A 236 20.16 -25.16 -32.99
N TYR A 237 19.56 -25.75 -31.95
CA TYR A 237 19.79 -27.15 -31.58
C TYR A 237 18.82 -28.11 -32.28
N ASP A 238 17.65 -27.62 -32.69
CA ASP A 238 16.62 -28.38 -33.39
C ASP A 238 16.80 -28.40 -34.93
N ALA A 239 17.80 -27.69 -35.46
CA ALA A 239 18.13 -27.57 -36.89
C ALA A 239 19.47 -28.24 -37.19
#